data_AF-A0A3S4JYI8-F1
#
_entry.id   AF-A0A3S4JYI8-F1
#
_cell.length_a   1.000
_cell.length_b   1.000
_cell.length_c   1.000
_cell.angle_alpha   90.00
_cell.angle_beta   90.00
_cell.angle_gamma   90.00
#
_symmetry.space_group_name_H-M   'P 1'
#
loop_
_entity.id
_entity.type
_entity.pdbx_description
1 polymer ?
#
loop_
_entity_poly.entity_id
_entity_poly.type
_entity_poly.pdbx_seq_one_letter_code
_entity_poly.pdbx_strand_id
1 'polypeptide(L)'
;MSFAGPPASTLPYELYQGTVSGGAWGSQFQSGTTYPVVQLNLLNLTPVTGSLTVYAQMTLPQIAAAPGNYQDIYTSGMTTVTLNTGLLAPPTSCGTGVAANFPFTVSAVVSKQCNVSYANNVSFGPQSAMQSNLASNNTIGIACTNGTLYTVGLTPSNGNTGGTGALKGTGANTDQVPYQLRQAAGTSGAVWGNTAQNMPSSTGNGSTQQFPVYVTIPSTNYTPDDYADTVTITVTY
;
A
#
# COMPACT_ATOMS: atom_id res chain seq x y z
N MET A 1 20.17 3.81 8.89
CA MET A 1 19.13 2.74 8.86
C MET A 1 17.95 3.33 9.57
N SER A 2 16.89 3.66 8.84
CA SER A 2 15.68 4.25 9.42
C SER A 2 14.98 3.22 10.31
N PHE A 3 14.90 3.48 11.61
CA PHE A 3 14.18 2.63 12.55
C PHE A 3 12.80 3.24 12.82
N ALA A 4 11.76 2.43 12.74
CA ALA A 4 10.45 2.76 13.31
C ALA A 4 10.31 2.24 14.74
N GLY A 5 9.53 2.96 15.54
CA GLY A 5 8.97 2.44 16.80
C GLY A 5 8.13 1.17 16.59
N PRO A 6 7.70 0.49 17.67
CA PRO A 6 7.26 -0.91 17.63
C PRO A 6 6.05 -1.15 16.69
N PRO A 7 6.08 -2.20 15.83
CA PRO A 7 7.18 -3.16 15.64
C PRO A 7 8.35 -2.57 14.84
N ALA A 8 9.58 -2.91 15.25
CA ALA A 8 10.79 -2.48 14.56
C ALA A 8 10.78 -2.99 13.11
N SER A 9 10.64 -2.04 12.18
CA SER A 9 10.66 -2.27 10.74
C SER A 9 11.62 -1.24 10.13
N THR A 10 12.12 -1.54 8.94
CA THR A 10 13.03 -0.64 8.21
C THR A 10 12.35 -0.14 6.94
N LEU A 11 12.57 1.13 6.62
CA LEU A 11 12.04 1.76 5.41
C LEU A 11 13.21 2.18 4.53
N PRO A 12 13.59 1.37 3.52
CA PRO A 12 14.77 1.64 2.73
C PRO A 12 14.55 2.85 1.83
N TYR A 13 15.50 3.78 1.86
CA TYR A 13 15.52 4.99 1.06
C TYR A 13 16.95 5.30 0.68
N GLU A 14 17.10 6.16 -0.32
CA GLU A 14 18.39 6.65 -0.77
C GLU A 14 18.31 8.16 -1.00
N LEU A 15 19.41 8.86 -0.70
CA LEU A 15 19.52 10.30 -0.89
C LEU A 15 20.19 10.57 -2.22
N TYR A 16 19.75 11.61 -2.93
CA TYR A 16 20.24 12.00 -4.26
C TYR A 16 20.58 13.49 -4.27
N GLN A 17 21.62 13.86 -5.02
CA GLN A 17 22.00 15.25 -5.19
C GLN A 17 21.23 15.90 -6.34
N GLY A 18 20.54 17.02 -6.09
CA GLY A 18 20.01 17.93 -7.12
C GLY A 18 18.79 17.39 -7.89
N THR A 19 18.88 16.18 -8.44
CA THR A 19 17.75 15.42 -8.99
C THR A 19 17.95 13.94 -8.66
N VAL A 20 16.88 13.15 -8.75
CA VAL A 20 16.95 11.69 -8.56
C VAL A 20 17.84 10.97 -9.60
N SER A 21 18.16 11.61 -10.72
CA SER A 21 19.10 11.09 -11.72
C SER A 21 20.55 11.55 -11.48
N GLY A 22 20.79 12.40 -10.47
CA GLY A 22 22.09 13.03 -10.18
C GLY A 22 23.10 12.11 -9.48
N GLY A 23 22.74 10.85 -9.24
CA GLY A 23 23.54 9.90 -8.48
C GLY A 23 23.25 9.97 -6.98
N ALA A 24 23.40 8.82 -6.32
CA ALA A 24 23.19 8.69 -4.88
C ALA A 24 24.23 9.52 -4.11
N TRP A 25 23.80 10.17 -3.04
CA TRP A 25 24.68 10.89 -2.15
C TRP A 25 25.51 9.87 -1.34
N GLY A 26 26.80 9.80 -1.65
CA GLY A 26 27.83 9.09 -0.91
C GLY A 26 28.96 10.00 -0.41
N SER A 27 30.15 9.44 -0.24
CA SER A 27 31.28 10.08 0.43
C SER A 27 32.47 10.21 -0.49
N GLN A 28 33.09 11.40 -0.53
CA GLN A 28 34.33 11.59 -1.29
C GLN A 28 35.49 10.68 -0.85
N PHE A 29 35.40 10.10 0.35
CA PHE A 29 36.40 9.18 0.89
C PHE A 29 36.12 7.71 0.56
N GLN A 30 35.01 7.41 -0.13
CA GLN A 30 34.63 6.07 -0.54
C GLN A 30 34.66 5.96 -2.07
N SER A 31 35.53 5.08 -2.57
CA SER A 31 35.64 4.79 -3.99
C SER A 31 34.30 4.30 -4.56
N GLY A 32 33.96 4.77 -5.77
CA GLY A 32 32.75 4.38 -6.48
C GLY A 32 31.47 5.09 -6.03
N THR A 33 31.55 6.10 -5.16
CA THR A 33 30.39 6.90 -4.76
C THR A 33 30.42 8.31 -5.35
N THR A 34 29.24 8.87 -5.58
CA THR A 34 29.07 10.29 -5.96
C THR A 34 28.87 11.14 -4.73
N TYR A 35 29.33 12.39 -4.75
CA TYR A 35 29.19 13.31 -3.63
C TYR A 35 28.89 14.71 -4.14
N PRO A 36 28.14 15.50 -3.36
CA PRO A 36 27.78 16.83 -3.80
C PRO A 36 28.94 17.80 -3.85
N VAL A 37 29.09 18.45 -5.00
CA VAL A 37 30.07 19.50 -5.25
C VAL A 37 29.37 20.79 -5.62
N VAL A 38 29.78 21.88 -4.97
CA VAL A 38 29.34 23.25 -5.27
C VAL A 38 30.58 24.11 -5.43
N GLN A 39 30.68 24.83 -6.55
CA GLN A 39 31.74 25.81 -6.74
C GLN A 39 31.30 27.16 -6.16
N LEU A 40 32.08 27.68 -5.21
CA LEU A 40 31.85 28.98 -4.60
C LEU A 40 32.90 29.98 -5.11
N ASN A 41 32.47 31.18 -5.50
CA ASN A 41 33.38 32.26 -5.86
C ASN A 41 33.69 33.12 -4.63
N LEU A 42 34.86 32.88 -4.02
CA LEU A 42 35.30 33.55 -2.78
C LEU A 42 36.00 34.90 -3.01
N LEU A 43 36.08 35.40 -4.25
CA LEU A 43 36.73 36.69 -4.58
C LEU A 43 35.87 37.93 -4.22
N ASN A 44 34.61 37.73 -3.83
CA ASN A 44 33.76 38.81 -3.33
C ASN A 44 33.88 38.92 -1.80
N LEU A 45 34.25 40.10 -1.29
CA LEU A 45 34.40 40.45 0.14
C LEU A 45 33.07 40.48 0.92
N THR A 46 32.02 39.87 0.38
CA THR A 46 30.69 39.73 0.97
C THR A 46 30.41 38.25 1.21
N PRO A 47 29.74 37.87 2.31
CA PRO A 47 29.36 36.48 2.55
C PRO A 47 28.66 35.87 1.33
N VAL A 48 29.20 34.77 0.80
CA VAL A 48 28.58 34.01 -0.30
C VAL A 48 27.72 32.91 0.31
N THR A 49 26.42 32.99 0.09
CA THR A 49 25.46 31.97 0.52
C THR A 49 25.02 31.14 -0.67
N GLY A 50 24.91 29.83 -0.47
CA GLY A 50 24.35 28.90 -1.46
C GLY A 50 23.49 27.85 -0.76
N SER A 51 22.57 27.24 -1.51
CA SER A 51 21.76 26.12 -1.04
C SER A 51 21.94 24.93 -1.97
N LEU A 52 22.03 23.74 -1.38
CA LEU A 52 22.02 22.49 -2.11
C LEU A 52 20.75 21.72 -1.74
N THR A 53 19.93 21.39 -2.74
CA THR A 53 18.75 20.54 -2.54
C THR A 53 19.14 19.08 -2.64
N VAL A 54 18.74 18.31 -1.63
CA VAL A 54 18.91 16.86 -1.57
C VAL A 54 17.53 16.23 -1.64
N TYR A 55 17.39 15.18 -2.44
CA TYR A 55 16.15 14.44 -2.59
C TYR A 55 16.28 13.10 -1.88
N ALA A 56 15.24 12.71 -1.15
CA ALA A 56 15.12 11.34 -0.65
C ALA A 56 14.16 10.58 -1.57
N GLN A 57 14.56 9.39 -2.02
CA GLN A 57 13.72 8.50 -2.79
C GLN A 57 13.56 7.17 -2.04
N MET A 58 12.33 6.74 -1.89
CA MET A 58 12.01 5.42 -1.35
C MET A 58 12.36 4.34 -2.38
N THR A 59 13.01 3.27 -1.94
CA THR A 59 13.27 2.12 -2.82
C THR A 59 12.03 1.24 -2.85
N LEU A 60 11.37 1.13 -4.00
CA LEU A 60 10.19 0.30 -4.19
C LEU A 60 10.56 -1.10 -4.71
N PRO A 61 9.77 -2.15 -4.41
CA PRO A 61 8.55 -2.14 -3.58
C PRO A 61 8.82 -2.24 -2.07
N GLN A 62 8.02 -1.57 -1.24
CA GLN A 62 8.12 -1.59 0.22
C GLN A 62 6.98 -2.38 0.87
N ILE A 63 7.02 -3.71 0.75
CA ILE A 63 5.95 -4.59 1.26
C ILE A 63 6.12 -4.97 2.74
N ALA A 64 7.33 -4.86 3.29
CA ALA A 64 7.61 -5.25 4.68
C ALA A 64 7.42 -4.10 5.69
N ALA A 65 7.30 -2.86 5.22
CA ALA A 65 7.14 -1.68 6.07
C ALA A 65 5.80 -1.73 6.82
N ALA A 66 5.87 -1.62 8.15
CA ALA A 66 4.69 -1.53 9.00
C ALA A 66 4.27 -0.05 9.16
N PRO A 67 2.98 0.24 9.38
CA PRO A 67 2.55 1.60 9.70
C PRO A 67 3.26 2.15 10.93
N GLY A 68 3.76 3.38 10.83
CA GLY A 68 4.54 4.01 11.89
C GLY A 68 5.38 5.19 11.42
N ASN A 69 6.07 5.79 12.38
CA ASN A 69 7.02 6.87 12.14
C ASN A 69 8.42 6.27 12.02
N TYR A 70 9.09 6.58 10.92
CA TYR A 70 10.45 6.15 10.63
C TYR A 70 11.39 7.35 10.69
N GLN A 71 12.54 7.16 11.32
CA GLN A 71 13.56 8.20 11.43
C GLN A 71 14.95 7.63 11.18
N ASP A 72 15.76 8.36 10.42
CA ASP A 72 17.19 8.16 10.30
C ASP A 72 17.91 9.44 10.73
N ILE A 73 18.85 9.32 11.65
CA ILE A 73 19.54 10.47 12.26
C ILE A 73 20.99 10.45 11.81
N TYR A 74 21.37 11.48 11.05
CA TYR A 74 22.76 11.73 10.67
C TYR A 74 23.39 12.68 11.70
N THR A 75 24.34 12.16 12.48
CA THR A 75 25.10 12.97 13.43
C THR A 75 26.18 13.76 12.71
N SER A 76 26.78 14.76 13.37
CA SER A 76 27.89 15.54 12.81
C SER A 76 29.13 14.72 12.46
N GLY A 77 29.24 13.46 12.89
CA GLY A 77 30.31 12.56 12.46
C GLY A 77 30.06 11.88 11.10
N MET A 78 28.82 11.94 10.59
CA MET A 78 28.40 11.25 9.37
C MET A 78 28.31 12.17 8.15
N THR A 79 28.44 13.47 8.37
CA THR A 79 28.18 14.52 7.38
C THR A 79 29.26 15.59 7.48
N THR A 80 30.08 15.65 6.44
CA THR A 80 31.23 16.54 6.40
C THR A 80 31.22 17.37 5.14
N VAL A 81 31.47 18.66 5.29
CA VAL A 81 31.75 19.58 4.20
C VAL A 81 33.25 19.79 4.15
N THR A 82 33.87 19.44 3.03
CA THR A 82 35.26 19.74 2.77
C THR A 82 35.38 20.89 1.78
N LEU A 83 36.50 21.60 1.84
CA LEU A 83 36.80 22.71 0.94
C LEU A 83 38.17 22.55 0.31
N ASN A 84 38.28 23.03 -0.93
CA ASN A 84 39.52 23.25 -1.63
C ASN A 84 39.59 24.75 -1.95
N THR A 85 40.63 25.42 -1.49
CA THR A 85 40.84 26.85 -1.77
C THR A 85 42.04 27.00 -2.70
N GLY A 86 41.76 27.20 -3.99
CA GLY A 86 42.79 27.48 -4.98
C GLY A 86 43.17 28.96 -4.95
N LEU A 87 44.47 29.25 -4.85
CA LEU A 87 44.96 30.64 -4.77
C LEU A 87 45.08 31.31 -6.16
N LEU A 88 45.27 30.52 -7.22
CA LEU A 88 45.56 31.00 -8.59
C LEU A 88 44.44 30.70 -9.59
N ALA A 89 43.61 29.69 -9.33
CA ALA A 89 42.45 29.31 -10.15
C ALA A 89 41.42 28.56 -9.29
N PRO A 90 40.12 28.59 -9.66
CA PRO A 90 39.09 27.81 -8.96
C PRO A 90 39.41 26.31 -9.03
N PRO A 91 39.45 25.60 -7.90
CA PRO A 91 39.71 24.17 -7.91
C PRO A 91 38.56 23.41 -8.58
N THR A 92 38.90 22.35 -9.30
CA THR A 92 37.95 21.48 -10.02
C THR A 92 37.55 20.24 -9.20
N SER A 93 38.16 20.04 -8.03
CA SER A 93 37.90 18.92 -7.12
C SER A 93 37.82 19.38 -5.67
N CYS A 94 37.14 18.59 -4.84
CA CYS A 94 37.10 18.78 -3.39
C CYS A 94 38.45 18.46 -2.75
N GLY A 95 38.76 19.19 -1.67
CA GLY A 95 39.96 19.00 -0.87
C GLY A 95 39.69 18.10 0.35
N THR A 96 40.67 18.02 1.24
CA THR A 96 40.54 17.30 2.53
C THR A 96 40.37 18.23 3.72
N GLY A 97 40.43 19.56 3.52
CA GLY A 97 40.22 20.54 4.57
C GLY A 97 38.75 20.55 5.01
N VAL A 98 38.49 20.21 6.27
CA VAL A 98 37.13 20.20 6.83
C VAL A 98 36.67 21.62 7.10
N ALA A 99 35.61 22.03 6.41
CA ALA A 99 34.96 23.33 6.57
C ALA A 99 33.97 23.32 7.74
N ALA A 100 33.11 22.30 7.75
CA ALA A 100 32.01 22.16 8.69
C ALA A 100 31.53 20.71 8.75
N ASN A 101 30.83 20.41 9.83
CA ASN A 101 30.02 19.20 9.98
C ASN A 101 28.60 19.62 10.40
N PHE A 102 27.57 18.92 9.94
CA PHE A 102 26.19 19.34 10.20
C PHE A 102 25.25 18.14 10.41
N PRO A 103 24.57 18.02 11.55
CA PRO A 103 23.58 16.97 11.73
C PRO A 103 22.31 17.27 10.92
N PHE A 104 21.61 16.22 10.49
CA PHE A 104 20.26 16.34 9.97
C PHE A 104 19.47 15.05 10.22
N THR A 105 18.16 15.11 9.97
CA THR A 105 17.27 13.98 10.21
C THR A 105 16.38 13.77 9.00
N VAL A 106 16.25 12.51 8.58
CA VAL A 106 15.30 12.08 7.56
C VAL A 106 14.14 11.41 8.27
N SER A 107 12.91 11.84 7.98
CA SER A 107 11.70 11.27 8.57
C SER A 107 10.70 10.86 7.49
N ALA A 108 10.03 9.73 7.71
CA ALA A 108 8.93 9.26 6.88
C ALA A 108 7.80 8.71 7.75
N VAL A 109 6.57 8.80 7.26
CA VAL A 109 5.39 8.25 7.93
C VAL A 109 4.75 7.22 7.00
N VAL A 110 4.58 6.00 7.48
CA VAL A 110 3.80 4.96 6.80
C VAL A 110 2.44 4.90 7.47
N SER A 111 1.38 5.23 6.73
CA SER A 111 0.00 5.13 7.21
C SER A 111 -0.55 3.72 6.98
N LYS A 112 -1.51 3.31 7.82
CA LYS A 112 -2.32 2.12 7.53
C LYS A 112 -3.06 2.33 6.22
N GLN A 113 -3.04 1.34 5.34
CA GLN A 113 -3.77 1.37 4.09
C GLN A 113 -4.18 -0.03 3.68
N CYS A 114 -5.41 -0.15 3.19
CA CYS A 114 -5.93 -1.34 2.54
C CYS A 114 -6.48 -0.99 1.16
N ASN A 115 -6.28 -1.89 0.20
CA ASN A 115 -6.81 -1.80 -1.15
C ASN A 115 -7.47 -3.13 -1.56
N VAL A 116 -8.60 -3.05 -2.27
CA VAL A 116 -9.17 -4.22 -2.96
C VAL A 116 -8.41 -4.40 -4.27
N SER A 117 -7.53 -5.39 -4.31
CA SER A 117 -6.69 -5.68 -5.48
C SER A 117 -7.51 -6.20 -6.65
N TYR A 118 -8.50 -7.04 -6.39
CA TYR A 118 -9.45 -7.55 -7.39
C TYR A 118 -10.74 -8.04 -6.73
N ALA A 119 -11.81 -8.03 -7.50
CA ALA A 119 -13.09 -8.62 -7.13
C ALA A 119 -13.65 -9.37 -8.35
N ASN A 120 -13.79 -10.69 -8.23
CA ASN A 120 -14.28 -11.51 -9.32
C ASN A 120 -15.78 -11.78 -9.17
N ASN A 121 -16.51 -11.78 -10.29
CA ASN A 121 -17.93 -12.10 -10.31
C ASN A 121 -18.17 -13.58 -10.00
N VAL A 122 -19.18 -13.87 -9.20
CA VAL A 122 -19.67 -15.24 -8.99
C VAL A 122 -20.81 -15.49 -9.97
N SER A 123 -20.68 -16.53 -10.79
CA SER A 123 -21.73 -16.95 -11.73
C SER A 123 -22.17 -18.37 -11.42
N PHE A 124 -23.46 -18.62 -11.61
CA PHE A 124 -24.03 -19.97 -11.60
C PHE A 124 -24.16 -20.54 -13.02
N GLY A 125 -23.94 -19.72 -14.07
CA GLY A 125 -24.26 -20.11 -15.45
C GLY A 125 -25.75 -20.41 -15.65
N PRO A 126 -26.12 -20.98 -16.82
CA PRO A 126 -27.50 -21.41 -17.07
C PRO A 126 -27.93 -22.51 -16.08
N GLN A 127 -29.09 -22.32 -15.47
CA GLN A 127 -29.67 -23.27 -14.51
C GLN A 127 -31.03 -23.74 -14.97
N SER A 128 -31.31 -25.04 -14.81
CA SER A 128 -32.65 -25.59 -15.01
C SER A 128 -33.58 -25.14 -13.89
N ALA A 129 -34.88 -25.04 -14.18
CA ALA A 129 -35.87 -24.79 -13.14
C ALA A 129 -35.87 -25.92 -12.08
N MET A 130 -36.36 -25.60 -10.89
CA MET A 130 -36.54 -26.53 -9.77
C MET A 130 -35.26 -27.18 -9.21
N GLN A 131 -34.08 -26.62 -9.51
CA GLN A 131 -32.85 -26.96 -8.78
C GLN A 131 -32.88 -26.35 -7.38
N SER A 132 -32.30 -27.06 -6.41
CA SER A 132 -32.22 -26.63 -5.01
C SER A 132 -30.79 -26.68 -4.50
N ASN A 133 -30.49 -25.86 -3.49
CA ASN A 133 -29.20 -25.80 -2.80
C ASN A 133 -27.99 -25.61 -3.74
N LEU A 134 -28.12 -24.76 -4.75
CA LEU A 134 -27.01 -24.44 -5.63
C LEU A 134 -25.93 -23.71 -4.84
N ALA A 135 -24.67 -24.02 -5.15
CA ALA A 135 -23.52 -23.33 -4.61
C ALA A 135 -22.53 -23.00 -5.72
N SER A 136 -22.05 -21.77 -5.72
CA SER A 136 -20.94 -21.31 -6.55
C SER A 136 -20.00 -20.48 -5.70
N ASN A 137 -18.79 -20.24 -6.18
CA ASN A 137 -17.81 -19.45 -5.46
C ASN A 137 -16.85 -18.73 -6.41
N ASN A 138 -16.27 -17.65 -5.91
CA ASN A 138 -15.12 -17.01 -6.52
C ASN A 138 -14.28 -16.35 -5.42
N THR A 139 -13.19 -15.68 -5.78
CA THR A 139 -12.29 -15.03 -4.82
C THR A 139 -12.28 -13.52 -5.00
N ILE A 140 -12.11 -12.82 -3.87
CA ILE A 140 -11.72 -11.41 -3.83
C ILE A 140 -10.30 -11.32 -3.26
N GLY A 141 -9.54 -10.32 -3.69
CA GLY A 141 -8.16 -10.09 -3.27
C GLY A 141 -8.05 -8.75 -2.56
N ILE A 142 -7.50 -8.76 -1.35
CA ILE A 142 -7.33 -7.56 -0.53
C ILE A 142 -5.86 -7.46 -0.10
N ALA A 143 -5.23 -6.32 -0.35
CA ALA A 143 -3.87 -6.03 0.08
C ALA A 143 -3.89 -4.93 1.14
N CYS A 144 -3.31 -5.21 2.30
CA CYS A 144 -3.19 -4.25 3.40
C CYS A 144 -1.73 -4.12 3.83
N THR A 145 -1.36 -2.93 4.31
CA THR A 145 -0.04 -2.65 4.90
C THR A 145 0.32 -3.64 6.00
N ASN A 146 1.59 -4.01 6.10
CA ASN A 146 2.06 -5.04 7.02
C ASN A 146 1.66 -4.74 8.48
N GLY A 147 1.10 -5.70 9.19
CA GLY A 147 0.67 -5.56 10.59
C GLY A 147 -0.66 -4.82 10.78
N THR A 148 -1.32 -4.39 9.69
CA THR A 148 -2.64 -3.74 9.78
C THR A 148 -3.72 -4.79 9.97
N LEU A 149 -4.39 -4.79 11.12
CA LEU A 149 -5.59 -5.59 11.34
C LEU A 149 -6.73 -5.02 10.51
N TYR A 150 -7.48 -5.88 9.81
CA TYR A 150 -8.64 -5.46 9.03
C TYR A 150 -9.76 -6.50 9.03
N THR A 151 -10.98 -6.04 8.76
CA THR A 151 -12.16 -6.88 8.51
C THR A 151 -12.72 -6.62 7.13
N VAL A 152 -13.39 -7.63 6.57
CA VAL A 152 -13.98 -7.58 5.22
C VAL A 152 -15.47 -7.82 5.29
N GLY A 153 -16.26 -6.77 5.07
CA GLY A 153 -17.71 -6.81 5.03
C GLY A 153 -18.25 -6.94 3.61
N LEU A 154 -19.30 -7.73 3.46
CA LEU A 154 -20.08 -7.83 2.22
C LEU A 154 -21.52 -7.38 2.48
N THR A 155 -22.01 -6.44 1.68
CA THR A 155 -23.40 -5.93 1.76
C THR A 155 -24.05 -6.02 0.38
N PRO A 156 -25.06 -6.88 0.18
CA PRO A 156 -25.84 -6.92 -1.07
C PRO A 156 -26.56 -5.59 -1.36
N SER A 157 -27.07 -5.40 -2.58
CA SER A 157 -27.67 -4.11 -2.98
C SER A 157 -28.92 -3.72 -2.18
N ASN A 158 -29.55 -4.69 -1.50
CA ASN A 158 -30.67 -4.47 -0.59
C ASN A 158 -30.26 -3.91 0.79
N GLY A 159 -28.97 -3.71 1.07
CA GLY A 159 -28.46 -3.19 2.33
C GLY A 159 -28.42 -4.20 3.49
N ASN A 160 -28.66 -5.49 3.24
CA ASN A 160 -28.70 -6.51 4.28
C ASN A 160 -27.30 -6.86 4.80
N THR A 161 -27.01 -6.50 6.06
CA THR A 161 -25.72 -6.75 6.72
C THR A 161 -25.52 -8.21 7.16
N GLY A 162 -26.53 -9.07 7.01
CA GLY A 162 -26.45 -10.53 7.16
C GLY A 162 -25.86 -11.25 5.94
N GLY A 163 -25.63 -10.54 4.84
CA GLY A 163 -25.16 -11.15 3.58
C GLY A 163 -26.24 -11.87 2.78
N THR A 164 -27.51 -11.69 3.16
CA THR A 164 -28.66 -12.21 2.42
C THR A 164 -29.07 -11.20 1.35
N GLY A 165 -28.83 -11.55 0.09
CA GLY A 165 -29.16 -10.70 -1.05
C GLY A 165 -30.29 -11.29 -1.89
N ALA A 166 -30.64 -10.59 -2.96
CA ALA A 166 -31.58 -11.10 -3.94
C ALA A 166 -31.16 -10.67 -5.34
N LEU A 167 -30.93 -11.64 -6.22
CA LEU A 167 -30.68 -11.39 -7.63
C LEU A 167 -32.00 -10.91 -8.25
N LYS A 168 -31.95 -9.82 -9.01
CA LYS A 168 -33.12 -9.23 -9.69
C LYS A 168 -33.10 -9.58 -11.16
N GLY A 169 -34.28 -9.96 -11.68
CA GLY A 169 -34.50 -10.17 -13.11
C GLY A 169 -34.38 -8.86 -13.90
N THR A 170 -34.47 -8.96 -15.21
CA THR A 170 -34.40 -7.83 -16.13
C THR A 170 -35.78 -7.47 -16.69
N GLY A 171 -35.90 -6.25 -17.26
CA GLY A 171 -37.10 -5.82 -17.95
C GLY A 171 -38.36 -5.78 -17.07
N ALA A 172 -39.40 -6.50 -17.48
CA ALA A 172 -40.69 -6.56 -16.79
C ALA A 172 -40.77 -7.65 -15.72
N ASN A 173 -39.74 -8.48 -15.57
CA ASN A 173 -39.70 -9.53 -14.58
C ASN A 173 -39.45 -8.95 -13.18
N THR A 174 -40.39 -9.19 -12.26
CA THR A 174 -40.31 -8.72 -10.88
C THR A 174 -39.79 -9.76 -9.90
N ASP A 175 -39.49 -10.97 -10.38
CA ASP A 175 -38.99 -12.05 -9.54
C ASP A 175 -37.62 -11.70 -8.95
N GLN A 176 -37.41 -12.19 -7.73
CA GLN A 176 -36.18 -12.02 -6.98
C GLN A 176 -35.69 -13.37 -6.49
N VAL A 177 -34.49 -13.77 -6.92
CA VAL A 177 -33.87 -15.03 -6.51
C VAL A 177 -33.03 -14.78 -5.27
N PRO A 178 -33.45 -15.23 -4.07
CA PRO A 178 -32.71 -15.00 -2.85
C PRO A 178 -31.40 -15.78 -2.87
N TYR A 179 -30.35 -15.20 -2.30
CA TYR A 179 -29.07 -15.87 -2.11
C TYR A 179 -28.45 -15.52 -0.76
N GLN A 180 -27.49 -16.33 -0.33
CA GLN A 180 -26.71 -16.10 0.88
C GLN A 180 -25.22 -16.12 0.56
N LEU A 181 -24.51 -15.07 0.95
CA LEU A 181 -23.05 -15.02 0.96
C LEU A 181 -22.49 -15.78 2.16
N ARG A 182 -21.40 -16.54 1.94
CA ARG A 182 -20.79 -17.43 2.94
C ARG A 182 -19.26 -17.42 2.85
N GLN A 183 -18.64 -17.69 4.00
CA GLN A 183 -17.19 -17.80 4.17
C GLN A 183 -16.66 -19.21 3.86
N ALA A 184 -17.55 -20.21 3.77
CA ALA A 184 -17.22 -21.61 3.51
C ALA A 184 -18.22 -22.24 2.55
N ALA A 185 -17.79 -23.35 1.92
CA ALA A 185 -18.59 -24.08 0.96
C ALA A 185 -19.88 -24.67 1.55
N GLY A 186 -20.91 -24.75 0.72
CA GLY A 186 -22.18 -25.40 1.05
C GLY A 186 -23.13 -24.54 1.89
N THR A 187 -24.37 -25.02 2.03
CA THR A 187 -25.47 -24.32 2.73
C THR A 187 -25.31 -24.25 4.25
N SER A 188 -24.38 -25.03 4.82
CA SER A 188 -24.03 -24.99 6.24
C SER A 188 -22.83 -24.09 6.54
N GLY A 189 -22.17 -23.52 5.52
CA GLY A 189 -21.02 -22.64 5.70
C GLY A 189 -21.39 -21.37 6.47
N ALA A 190 -20.46 -20.84 7.26
CA ALA A 190 -20.66 -19.60 8.02
C ALA A 190 -21.08 -18.46 7.08
N VAL A 191 -22.08 -17.69 7.50
CA VAL A 191 -22.57 -16.55 6.72
C VAL A 191 -21.52 -15.46 6.62
N TRP A 192 -21.48 -14.77 5.49
CA TRP A 192 -20.62 -13.62 5.27
C TRP A 192 -21.47 -12.38 5.05
N GLY A 193 -21.45 -11.45 6.01
CA GLY A 193 -22.14 -10.17 5.89
C GLY A 193 -21.24 -9.00 6.25
N ASN A 194 -21.82 -7.98 6.86
CA ASN A 194 -21.18 -6.74 7.29
C ASN A 194 -21.53 -6.40 8.75
N THR A 195 -21.40 -7.39 9.64
CA THR A 195 -21.51 -7.27 11.11
C THR A 195 -20.29 -7.89 11.78
N ALA A 196 -20.03 -7.53 13.05
CA ALA A 196 -18.84 -7.99 13.76
C ALA A 196 -18.70 -9.53 13.84
N GLN A 197 -19.81 -10.27 13.75
CA GLN A 197 -19.85 -11.73 13.88
C GLN A 197 -19.74 -12.47 12.54
N ASN A 198 -20.00 -11.78 11.41
CA ASN A 198 -20.07 -12.41 10.09
C ASN A 198 -19.11 -11.79 9.06
N MET A 199 -18.14 -11.02 9.51
CA MET A 199 -17.02 -10.53 8.69
C MET A 199 -15.74 -11.28 9.05
N PRO A 200 -15.04 -11.91 8.08
CA PRO A 200 -13.72 -12.43 8.34
C PRO A 200 -12.74 -11.28 8.64
N SER A 201 -11.86 -11.55 9.60
CA SER A 201 -10.74 -10.68 9.97
C SER A 201 -9.42 -11.27 9.49
N SER A 202 -8.47 -10.40 9.14
CA SER A 202 -7.11 -10.82 8.83
C SER A 202 -6.10 -9.72 9.19
N THR A 203 -4.82 -10.06 9.13
CA THR A 203 -3.70 -9.12 9.34
C THR A 203 -2.96 -8.95 8.02
N GLY A 204 -2.81 -7.71 7.58
CA GLY A 204 -2.09 -7.37 6.37
C GLY A 204 -0.62 -7.81 6.46
N ASN A 205 -0.09 -8.31 5.35
CA ASN A 205 1.30 -8.73 5.20
C ASN A 205 2.01 -7.99 4.06
N GLY A 206 1.45 -6.86 3.61
CA GLY A 206 1.96 -6.07 2.49
C GLY A 206 1.75 -6.71 1.10
N SER A 207 1.05 -7.85 1.03
CA SER A 207 0.73 -8.54 -0.22
C SER A 207 -0.79 -8.79 -0.32
N THR A 208 -1.26 -9.15 -1.52
CA THR A 208 -2.66 -9.50 -1.74
C THR A 208 -2.99 -10.83 -1.05
N GLN A 209 -3.94 -10.81 -0.13
CA GLN A 209 -4.53 -11.98 0.52
C GLN A 209 -5.86 -12.33 -0.15
N GLN A 210 -6.09 -13.63 -0.35
CA GLN A 210 -7.27 -14.13 -1.05
C GLN A 210 -8.37 -14.52 -0.08
N PHE A 211 -9.60 -14.23 -0.48
CA PHE A 211 -10.81 -14.40 0.30
C PHE A 211 -11.86 -15.11 -0.55
N PRO A 212 -12.10 -16.42 -0.33
CA PRO A 212 -13.09 -17.17 -1.10
C PRO A 212 -14.51 -16.81 -0.65
N VAL A 213 -15.30 -16.25 -1.56
CA VAL A 213 -16.70 -15.90 -1.35
C VAL A 213 -17.55 -17.01 -1.94
N TYR A 214 -18.32 -17.69 -1.09
CA TYR A 214 -19.29 -18.70 -1.49
C TYR A 214 -20.68 -18.08 -1.55
N VAL A 215 -21.45 -18.45 -2.57
CA VAL A 215 -22.83 -17.99 -2.75
C VAL A 215 -23.71 -19.22 -2.83
N THR A 216 -24.79 -19.23 -2.03
CA THR A 216 -25.77 -20.33 -2.06
C THR A 216 -27.15 -19.82 -2.42
N ILE A 217 -27.83 -20.51 -3.33
CA ILE A 217 -29.21 -20.24 -3.76
C ILE A 217 -30.09 -21.43 -3.34
N PRO A 218 -31.16 -21.21 -2.55
CA PRO A 218 -31.99 -22.31 -2.03
C PRO A 218 -32.87 -22.96 -3.10
N SER A 219 -33.35 -22.19 -4.08
CA SER A 219 -34.26 -22.64 -5.15
C SER A 219 -34.04 -21.81 -6.41
N THR A 220 -34.36 -22.38 -7.58
CA THR A 220 -34.31 -21.73 -8.90
C THR A 220 -35.68 -21.74 -9.61
N ASN A 221 -36.77 -22.03 -8.87
CA ASN A 221 -38.12 -22.03 -9.43
C ASN A 221 -38.68 -20.59 -9.56
N TYR A 222 -38.14 -19.83 -10.50
CA TYR A 222 -38.51 -18.45 -10.82
C TYR A 222 -38.70 -18.28 -12.33
N THR A 223 -39.28 -17.17 -12.76
CA THR A 223 -39.48 -16.85 -14.17
C THR A 223 -38.16 -16.93 -14.94
N PRO A 224 -38.09 -17.57 -16.12
CA PRO A 224 -36.85 -17.65 -16.90
C PRO A 224 -36.35 -16.26 -17.30
N ASP A 225 -35.16 -15.89 -16.84
CA ASP A 225 -34.52 -14.59 -17.07
C ASP A 225 -33.06 -14.62 -16.61
N ASP A 226 -32.31 -13.56 -16.92
CA ASP A 226 -31.01 -13.29 -16.33
C ASP A 226 -31.17 -12.52 -15.01
N TYR A 227 -30.58 -13.04 -13.95
CA TYR A 227 -30.68 -12.45 -12.61
C TYR A 227 -29.32 -11.97 -12.11
N ALA A 228 -29.25 -10.72 -11.64
CA ALA A 228 -28.02 -10.13 -11.12
C ALA A 228 -28.24 -9.33 -9.82
N ASP A 229 -27.19 -9.24 -9.00
CA ASP A 229 -27.10 -8.34 -7.85
C ASP A 229 -25.67 -7.75 -7.79
N THR A 230 -25.52 -6.57 -7.18
CA THR A 230 -24.22 -5.93 -6.93
C THR A 230 -23.97 -5.92 -5.42
N VAL A 231 -22.86 -6.53 -5.01
CA VAL A 231 -22.44 -6.59 -3.61
C VAL A 231 -21.34 -5.55 -3.36
N THR A 232 -21.53 -4.75 -2.32
CA THR A 232 -20.54 -3.78 -1.84
C THR A 232 -19.54 -4.45 -0.90
N ILE A 233 -18.25 -4.30 -1.18
CA ILE A 233 -17.14 -4.74 -0.31
C ILE A 233 -16.74 -3.57 0.60
N THR A 234 -16.79 -3.78 1.91
CA THR A 234 -16.36 -2.81 2.92
C THR A 234 -15.11 -3.34 3.62
N VAL A 235 -14.02 -2.58 3.61
CA VAL A 235 -12.78 -2.96 4.33
C VAL A 235 -12.56 -1.98 5.48
N THR A 236 -12.47 -2.47 6.72
CA THR A 236 -12.29 -1.64 7.92
C THR A 236 -10.93 -1.93 8.56
N TYR A 237 -10.12 -0.91 8.87
CA TYR A 237 -8.72 -1.03 9.35
C TYR A 237 -8.25 0.12 10.28
#